data_AF-A0A3A8SBE8-F1
#
_entry.id   AF-A0A3A8SBE8-F1
#
_cell.length_a   1.000
_cell.length_b   1.000
_cell.length_c   1.000
_cell.angle_alpha   90.00
_cell.angle_beta   90.00
_cell.angle_gamma   90.00
#
_symmetry.space_group_name_H-M   'P 1'
#
loop_
_entity.id
_entity.type
_entity.pdbx_description
1 polymer ?
#
loop_
_entity_poly.entity_id
_entity_poly.type
_entity_poly.pdbx_seq_one_letter_code
_entity_poly.pdbx_strand_id
1 'polypeptide(L)'
;MGVSLELRLLLGAPSLEELVTHLQEALRAAAPPPRAEEFPRDQEAHLLLTPGQRALWFLQQFKPSSLAYILARAAHIRGPLDVAALRRAFEVLVARHPSLRATFSLVGEEPIQRLHARRADLLQVVDV
;
A
#
# COMPACT_ATOMS: atom_id res chain seq x y z
N MET A 1 2.22 -21.40 9.22
CA MET A 1 3.43 -21.32 10.07
C MET A 1 3.68 -19.85 10.37
N GLY A 2 3.13 -19.34 11.49
CA GLY A 2 3.07 -17.90 11.81
C GLY A 2 4.18 -17.46 12.75
N VAL A 3 5.41 -17.41 12.27
CA VAL A 3 6.58 -16.99 13.06
C VAL A 3 7.15 -15.73 12.44
N SER A 4 7.31 -14.68 13.24
CA SER A 4 8.00 -13.47 12.81
C SER A 4 9.48 -13.61 13.12
N LEU A 5 10.32 -13.75 12.09
CA LEU A 5 11.77 -13.73 12.22
C LEU A 5 12.29 -12.36 11.80
N GLU A 6 13.16 -11.76 12.61
CA GLU A 6 13.79 -10.51 12.24
C GLU A 6 14.79 -10.73 11.10
N LEU A 7 14.76 -9.83 10.11
CA LEU A 7 15.62 -9.93 8.92
C LEU A 7 17.12 -10.00 9.28
N ARG A 8 17.54 -9.38 10.38
CA ARG A 8 18.93 -9.45 10.86
C ARG A 8 19.36 -10.85 11.27
N LEU A 9 18.45 -11.65 11.86
CA LEU A 9 18.74 -13.04 12.24
C LEU A 9 18.78 -13.94 11.01
N LEU A 10 17.91 -13.67 10.02
CA LEU A 10 17.94 -14.37 8.74
C LEU A 10 19.25 -14.11 7.98
N LEU A 11 19.68 -12.85 7.88
CA LEU A 11 20.88 -12.46 7.14
C LEU A 11 22.17 -12.69 7.92
N GLY A 12 22.08 -12.75 9.26
CA GLY A 12 23.21 -12.95 10.16
C GLY A 12 23.56 -14.41 10.40
N ALA A 13 22.68 -15.37 10.07
CA ALA A 13 22.97 -16.79 10.21
C ALA A 13 23.86 -17.29 9.05
N PRO A 14 25.13 -17.65 9.30
CA PRO A 14 26.04 -18.16 8.28
C PRO A 14 25.66 -19.57 7.78
N SER A 15 24.73 -20.28 8.44
CA SER A 15 24.32 -21.63 8.08
C SER A 15 22.84 -21.91 8.33
N LEU A 16 22.31 -22.93 7.65
CA LEU A 16 20.93 -23.39 7.83
C LEU A 16 20.68 -23.93 9.26
N GLU A 17 21.67 -24.59 9.86
CA GLU A 17 21.55 -25.15 11.22
C GLU A 17 21.36 -24.05 12.27
N GLU A 18 22.12 -22.98 12.15
CA GLU A 18 22.03 -21.82 13.03
C GLU A 18 20.72 -21.06 12.81
N LEU A 19 20.26 -20.94 11.56
CA LEU A 19 18.95 -20.38 11.24
C LEU A 19 17.80 -21.21 11.85
N VAL A 20 17.89 -22.54 11.82
CA VAL A 20 16.90 -23.44 12.42
C VAL A 20 16.86 -23.27 13.94
N THR A 21 18.01 -23.14 14.59
CA THR A 21 18.11 -22.89 16.04
C THR A 21 17.39 -21.59 16.41
N HIS A 22 17.71 -20.48 15.73
CA HIS A 22 17.04 -19.20 15.94
C HIS A 22 15.54 -19.26 15.65
N LEU A 23 15.12 -20.00 14.62
CA LEU A 23 13.70 -20.18 14.30
C LEU A 23 12.95 -20.93 15.40
N GLN A 24 13.57 -21.97 15.99
CA GLN A 24 12.99 -22.74 17.08
C GLN A 24 12.82 -21.92 18.36
N GLU A 25 13.78 -21.07 18.68
CA GLU A 25 13.68 -20.12 19.80
C GLU A 25 12.57 -19.09 19.55
N ALA A 26 12.53 -18.50 18.35
CA ALA A 26 11.50 -17.56 17.95
C ALA A 26 10.10 -18.20 17.98
N LEU A 27 9.96 -19.45 17.54
CA LEU A 27 8.71 -20.24 17.60
C LEU A 27 8.20 -20.42 19.03
N ARG A 28 9.09 -20.69 19.98
CA ARG A 28 8.75 -20.87 21.40
C ARG A 28 8.30 -19.57 22.06
N ALA A 29 8.85 -18.43 21.62
CA ALA A 29 8.52 -17.10 22.11
C ALA A 29 7.45 -16.37 21.27
N ALA A 30 6.95 -16.98 20.19
CA ALA A 30 6.14 -16.29 19.19
C ALA A 30 4.76 -15.90 19.73
N ALA A 31 4.52 -14.59 19.83
CA ALA A 31 3.17 -14.06 19.72
C ALA A 31 2.64 -14.29 18.28
N PRO A 32 1.31 -14.37 18.09
CA PRO A 32 0.74 -14.40 16.75
C PRO A 32 1.31 -13.23 15.93
N PRO A 33 1.73 -13.46 14.67
CA PRO A 33 2.23 -12.38 13.86
C PRO A 33 1.15 -11.30 13.75
N PRO A 34 1.51 -10.01 13.77
CA PRO A 34 0.54 -8.95 13.54
C PRO A 34 -0.16 -9.25 12.22
N ARG A 35 -1.48 -9.46 12.29
CA ARG A 35 -2.28 -9.71 11.09
C ARG A 35 -2.14 -8.49 10.21
N ALA A 36 -1.85 -8.69 8.92
CA ALA A 36 -1.96 -7.60 7.97
C ALA A 36 -3.36 -7.01 8.14
N GLU A 37 -3.44 -5.71 8.41
CA GLU A 37 -4.71 -5.03 8.55
C GLU A 37 -5.44 -5.12 7.20
N GLU A 38 -6.37 -6.06 7.13
CA GLU A 38 -7.29 -6.16 6.02
C GLU A 38 -8.30 -5.03 6.19
N PHE A 39 -8.19 -3.99 5.36
CA PHE A 39 -9.20 -2.95 5.30
C PHE A 39 -10.35 -3.43 4.42
N PRO A 40 -11.54 -3.69 4.99
CA PRO A 40 -12.69 -4.10 4.19
C PRO A 40 -12.97 -3.06 3.11
N ARG A 41 -13.44 -3.52 1.94
CA ARG A 41 -13.70 -2.61 0.82
C ARG A 41 -14.73 -1.56 1.21
N ASP A 42 -15.71 -1.94 2.01
CA ASP A 42 -16.88 -1.09 2.29
C ASP A 42 -16.73 -0.24 3.57
N GLN A 43 -15.50 -0.04 4.07
CA GLN A 43 -15.25 0.75 5.28
C GLN A 43 -14.46 2.02 5.00
N GLU A 44 -14.90 3.08 5.66
CA GLU A 44 -14.11 4.29 5.85
C GLU A 44 -13.25 4.16 7.11
N ALA A 45 -12.04 4.71 7.07
CA ALA A 45 -11.14 4.71 8.22
C ALA A 45 -10.26 5.96 8.24
N HIS A 46 -9.95 6.44 9.44
CA HIS A 46 -8.97 7.49 9.68
C HIS A 46 -7.76 6.88 10.38
N LEU A 47 -6.61 6.97 9.75
CA LEU A 47 -5.37 6.32 10.18
C LEU A 47 -4.27 7.37 10.30
N LEU A 48 -3.35 7.16 11.24
CA LEU A 48 -2.10 7.90 11.27
C LEU A 48 -1.25 7.50 10.06
N LEU A 49 -0.50 8.45 9.50
CA LEU A 49 0.44 8.15 8.43
C LEU A 49 1.57 7.27 8.97
N THR A 50 1.94 6.27 8.19
CA THR A 50 3.22 5.58 8.37
C THR A 50 4.37 6.60 8.23
N PRO A 51 5.56 6.32 8.80
CA PRO A 51 6.70 7.24 8.71
C PRO A 51 7.05 7.63 7.25
N GLY A 52 7.00 6.67 6.33
CA GLY A 52 7.25 6.93 4.90
C GLY A 52 6.17 7.81 4.26
N GLN A 53 4.89 7.59 4.58
CA GLN A 53 3.82 8.45 4.10
C GLN A 53 3.95 9.87 4.66
N ARG A 54 4.30 10.03 5.95
CA ARG A 54 4.49 11.36 6.57
C ARG A 54 5.62 12.14 5.91
N ALA A 55 6.73 11.47 5.57
CA ALA A 55 7.83 12.07 4.82
C ALA A 55 7.40 12.54 3.43
N LEU A 56 6.68 11.71 2.67
CA LEU A 56 6.16 12.09 1.35
C LEU A 56 5.14 13.23 1.42
N TRP A 57 4.24 13.19 2.42
CA TRP A 57 3.26 14.25 2.65
C TRP A 57 3.96 15.59 2.92
N PHE A 58 4.96 15.59 3.81
CA PHE A 58 5.77 16.78 4.10
C PHE A 58 6.46 17.32 2.83
N LEU A 59 7.09 16.46 2.03
CA LEU A 59 7.75 16.87 0.78
C LEU A 59 6.76 17.48 -0.21
N GLN A 60 5.55 16.93 -0.32
CA GLN A 60 4.48 17.49 -1.15
C GLN A 60 4.00 18.85 -0.63
N GLN A 61 3.87 19.04 0.68
CA GLN A 61 3.52 20.36 1.25
C GLN A 61 4.64 21.39 1.05
N PHE A 62 5.90 20.97 1.16
CA PHE A 62 7.07 21.84 1.03
C PHE A 62 7.29 22.31 -0.42
N LYS A 63 7.05 21.44 -1.42
CA LYS A 63 7.12 21.79 -2.85
C LYS A 63 5.92 21.23 -3.62
N PRO A 64 4.75 21.90 -3.59
CA PRO A 64 3.52 21.40 -4.19
C PRO A 64 3.57 21.17 -5.71
N SER A 65 4.43 21.92 -6.42
CA SER A 65 4.62 21.78 -7.87
C SER A 65 5.62 20.69 -8.26
N SER A 66 6.25 20.01 -7.29
CA SER A 66 7.22 18.96 -7.56
C SER A 66 6.53 17.73 -8.16
N LEU A 67 7.12 17.20 -9.24
CA LEU A 67 6.68 15.94 -9.86
C LEU A 67 7.55 14.76 -9.43
N ALA A 68 8.48 14.95 -8.49
CA ALA A 68 9.52 13.97 -8.15
C ALA A 68 8.98 12.61 -7.67
N TYR A 69 7.74 12.57 -7.17
CA TYR A 69 7.07 11.35 -6.68
C TYR A 69 5.87 10.93 -7.53
N ILE A 70 5.74 11.48 -8.75
CA ILE A 70 4.75 11.02 -9.72
C ILE A 70 5.33 9.86 -10.51
N LEU A 71 4.64 8.72 -10.46
CA LEU A 71 4.93 7.56 -11.31
C LEU A 71 4.02 7.61 -12.55
N ALA A 72 4.52 8.16 -13.65
CA ALA A 72 3.81 8.19 -14.92
C ALA A 72 4.17 6.96 -15.76
N ARG A 73 3.16 6.25 -16.29
CA ARG A 73 3.34 5.12 -17.21
C ARG A 73 2.35 5.20 -18.36
N ALA A 74 2.82 4.84 -19.55
CA ALA A 74 2.00 4.71 -20.75
C ALA A 74 2.19 3.33 -21.37
N ALA A 75 1.14 2.79 -21.99
CA ALA A 75 1.18 1.52 -22.71
C ALA A 75 0.44 1.66 -24.03
N HIS A 76 1.01 1.11 -25.10
CA HIS A 76 0.36 1.04 -26.41
C HIS A 76 -0.20 -0.36 -26.62
N ILE A 77 -1.51 -0.46 -26.77
CA ILE A 77 -2.22 -1.72 -27.01
C ILE A 77 -2.50 -1.83 -28.51
N ARG A 78 -2.07 -2.94 -29.12
CA ARG A 78 -2.34 -3.24 -30.54
C ARG A 78 -3.46 -4.26 -30.64
N GLY A 79 -4.51 -3.91 -31.37
CA GLY A 79 -5.71 -4.76 -31.56
C GLY A 79 -6.96 -4.15 -30.95
N PRO A 80 -8.09 -4.87 -30.99
CA PRO A 80 -9.35 -4.38 -30.42
C PRO A 80 -9.22 -4.18 -28.91
N LEU A 81 -9.61 -3.00 -28.42
CA LEU A 81 -9.65 -2.68 -27.00
C LEU A 81 -11.11 -2.51 -26.56
N ASP A 82 -11.55 -3.37 -25.64
CA ASP A 82 -12.81 -3.15 -24.92
C ASP A 82 -12.55 -2.15 -23.77
N VAL A 83 -12.82 -0.87 -24.06
CA VAL A 83 -12.66 0.23 -23.10
C VAL A 83 -13.56 0.04 -21.87
N ALA A 84 -14.75 -0.54 -22.02
CA ALA A 84 -15.67 -0.77 -20.92
C ALA A 84 -15.15 -1.88 -19.98
N ALA A 85 -14.60 -2.96 -20.54
CA ALA A 85 -13.93 -4.00 -19.76
C ALA A 85 -12.70 -3.46 -19.03
N LEU A 86 -11.88 -2.65 -19.70
CA LEU A 86 -10.72 -2.01 -19.06
C LEU A 86 -11.14 -1.11 -17.90
N ARG A 87 -12.19 -0.29 -18.08
CA ARG A 87 -12.74 0.55 -17.02
C ARG A 87 -13.17 -0.29 -15.81
N ARG A 88 -13.95 -1.35 -16.01
CA ARG A 88 -14.37 -2.26 -14.94
C ARG A 88 -13.17 -2.91 -14.23
N ALA A 89 -12.14 -3.29 -14.96
CA ALA A 89 -10.94 -3.88 -14.36
C ALA A 89 -10.23 -2.90 -13.40
N PHE A 90 -10.10 -1.63 -13.78
CA PHE A 90 -9.55 -0.59 -12.91
C PHE A 90 -10.45 -0.28 -11.71
N GLU A 91 -11.77 -0.26 -11.87
CA GLU A 91 -12.70 -0.11 -10.74
C GLU A 91 -12.51 -1.23 -9.70
N VAL A 92 -12.31 -2.47 -10.17
CA VAL A 92 -11.99 -3.61 -9.29
C VAL A 92 -10.65 -3.43 -8.59
N LEU A 93 -9.62 -2.94 -9.29
CA LEU A 93 -8.31 -2.64 -8.68
C LEU A 93 -8.44 -1.57 -7.59
N VAL A 94 -9.15 -0.47 -7.86
CA VAL A 94 -9.38 0.61 -6.89
C VAL A 94 -10.13 0.08 -5.68
N ALA A 95 -11.21 -0.68 -5.87
CA ALA A 95 -11.95 -1.28 -4.76
C ALA A 95 -11.09 -2.25 -3.92
N ARG A 96 -10.23 -3.04 -4.57
CA ARG A 96 -9.35 -4.03 -3.92
C ARG A 96 -8.22 -3.40 -3.12
N HIS A 97 -7.62 -2.30 -3.59
CA HIS A 97 -6.39 -1.74 -3.02
C HIS A 97 -6.66 -0.50 -2.17
N PRO A 98 -6.49 -0.57 -0.82
CA PRO A 98 -6.71 0.58 0.07
C PRO A 98 -5.87 1.81 -0.29
N SER A 99 -4.67 1.61 -0.81
CA SER A 99 -3.78 2.70 -1.27
C SER A 99 -4.37 3.54 -2.40
N LEU A 100 -5.20 2.95 -3.28
CA LEU A 100 -5.88 3.67 -4.37
C LEU A 100 -7.15 4.41 -3.91
N ARG A 101 -7.64 4.08 -2.70
CA ARG A 101 -8.78 4.73 -2.05
C ARG A 101 -8.35 5.63 -0.88
N ALA A 102 -7.06 5.87 -0.71
CA ALA A 102 -6.54 6.72 0.34
C ALA A 102 -6.46 8.18 -0.13
N THR A 103 -6.80 9.10 0.77
CA THR A 103 -6.51 10.53 0.65
C THR A 103 -5.81 11.01 1.91
N PHE A 104 -5.04 12.09 1.79
CA PHE A 104 -4.27 12.63 2.90
C PHE A 104 -4.76 14.05 3.19
N SER A 105 -5.04 14.34 4.44
CA SER A 105 -5.58 15.63 4.88
C SER A 105 -4.98 16.00 6.22
N LEU A 106 -4.92 17.30 6.52
CA LEU A 106 -4.59 17.79 7.85
C LEU A 106 -5.87 17.88 8.70
N VAL A 107 -5.85 17.35 9.92
CA VAL A 107 -6.91 17.55 10.92
C VAL A 107 -6.28 18.14 12.17
N GLY A 108 -6.54 19.42 12.42
CA GLY A 108 -5.76 20.20 13.38
C GLY A 108 -4.32 20.35 12.89
N GLU A 109 -3.36 19.81 13.63
CA GLU A 109 -1.94 19.78 13.26
C GLU A 109 -1.44 18.40 12.83
N GLU A 110 -2.29 17.36 12.89
CA GLU A 110 -1.89 15.99 12.56
C GLU A 110 -2.29 15.64 11.12
N PRO A 111 -1.33 15.24 10.25
CA PRO A 111 -1.68 14.66 8.97
C PRO A 111 -2.28 13.28 9.18
N ILE A 112 -3.43 13.04 8.56
CA ILE A 112 -4.13 11.75 8.62
C ILE A 112 -4.35 11.18 7.22
N GLN A 113 -4.41 9.85 7.15
CA GLN A 113 -4.84 9.11 5.98
C GLN A 113 -6.33 8.79 6.15
N ARG A 114 -7.16 9.30 5.24
CA ARG A 114 -8.57 8.92 5.14
C ARG A 114 -8.70 7.85 4.07
N LEU A 115 -9.16 6.68 4.47
CA LEU A 115 -9.52 5.59 3.58
C LEU A 115 -11.02 5.71 3.25
N HIS A 116 -11.34 5.73 1.96
CA HIS A 116 -12.73 5.83 1.46
C HIS A 116 -13.29 4.45 1.13
N ALA A 117 -14.53 4.13 1.50
CA ALA A 117 -15.15 2.83 1.17
C ALA A 117 -15.14 2.56 -0.36
N ARG A 118 -15.66 3.48 -1.17
CA ARG A 118 -15.59 3.37 -2.63
C ARG A 118 -15.21 4.71 -3.25
N ARG A 119 -14.31 4.65 -4.23
CA ARG A 119 -13.95 5.83 -5.04
C ARG A 119 -14.32 5.54 -6.50
N ALA A 120 -15.31 6.26 -7.00
CA ALA A 120 -15.69 6.24 -8.40
C ALA A 120 -14.81 7.22 -9.21
N ASP A 121 -14.85 7.09 -10.54
CA ASP A 121 -14.41 8.12 -11.50
C ASP A 121 -12.92 8.47 -11.53
N LEU A 122 -12.05 7.53 -11.17
CA LEU A 122 -10.59 7.69 -11.32
C LEU A 122 -10.08 7.55 -12.76
N LEU A 123 -10.95 7.14 -13.69
CA LEU A 123 -10.60 6.91 -15.08
C LEU A 123 -11.33 7.88 -16.01
N GLN A 124 -10.54 8.69 -16.70
CA GLN A 124 -11.00 9.53 -17.80
C GLN A 124 -10.65 8.86 -19.13
N VAL A 125 -11.59 8.87 -20.06
CA VAL A 125 -11.35 8.52 -21.46
C VAL A 125 -11.28 9.83 -22.21
N VAL A 126 -10.15 10.07 -22.86
CA VAL A 126 -9.88 11.28 -23.65
C VAL A 126 -9.57 10.80 -25.07
N ASP A 127 -10.37 11.25 -26.02
CA ASP A 127 -10.37 10.88 -27.44
C ASP A 127 -10.47 9.37 -27.76
N VAL A 128 -11.56 9.00 -28.45
CA VAL A 128 -11.74 7.71 -29.12
C VAL A 128 -11.72 7.95 -30.62
#